data_AF-A0A936MMT0-F1
#
_entry.id   AF-A0A936MMT0-F1
#
_cell.length_a   1.000
_cell.length_b   1.000
_cell.length_c   1.000
_cell.angle_alpha   90.00
_cell.angle_beta   90.00
_cell.angle_gamma   90.00
#
_symmetry.space_group_name_H-M   'P 1'
#
loop_
_entity.id
_entity.type
_entity.pdbx_description
1 polymer ?
#
loop_
_entity_poly.entity_id
_entity_poly.type
_entity_poly.pdbx_seq_one_letter_code
_entity_poly.pdbx_strand_id
1 'polypeptide(L)'
;MDNLRVVVDTREQTPLEPFVLEKGARVHLPTVRRKLEVGDYGLDGHDELVMLERKSIADFWSTITHGRDRFCAELLRAVEAHKADPSKYARRYVVIEGGWNDLDMYMITRGHGVPLSRINANVTALSIDYHVDFVWCEKYGREEAEWFVGFVLQRLWEQMNDAKAAKKAAERGLDLPWGKVPA
;
A
#
# COMPACT_ATOMS: atom_id res chain seq x y z
N MET A 1 20.91 -2.26 7.06
CA MET A 1 19.69 -2.95 6.60
C MET A 1 19.99 -3.61 5.28
N ASP A 2 20.97 -4.51 5.28
CA ASP A 2 21.85 -4.63 4.10
C ASP A 2 21.22 -5.40 2.92
N ASN A 3 19.97 -5.84 3.05
CA ASN A 3 19.23 -6.57 2.02
C ASN A 3 17.76 -6.13 1.86
N LEU A 4 17.30 -5.07 2.53
CA LEU A 4 15.94 -4.55 2.32
C LEU A 4 15.89 -3.82 0.98
N ARG A 5 15.15 -4.36 0.00
CA ARG A 5 14.95 -3.75 -1.31
C ARG A 5 13.46 -3.65 -1.63
N VAL A 6 13.06 -2.52 -2.20
CA VAL A 6 11.69 -2.30 -2.66
C VAL A 6 11.57 -2.71 -4.13
N VAL A 7 10.60 -3.56 -4.42
CA VAL A 7 10.20 -3.86 -5.80
C VAL A 7 9.21 -2.81 -6.24
N VAL A 8 9.46 -2.20 -7.39
CA VAL A 8 8.56 -1.26 -8.05
C VAL A 8 8.03 -1.93 -9.31
N ASP A 9 6.71 -1.97 -9.47
CA ASP A 9 6.06 -2.53 -10.64
C ASP A 9 6.55 -1.83 -11.93
N THR A 10 6.85 -2.60 -12.96
CA THR A 10 7.36 -2.07 -14.24
C THR A 10 6.40 -1.14 -14.98
N ARG A 11 5.10 -1.15 -14.64
CA ARG A 11 4.07 -0.30 -15.25
C ARG A 11 3.98 1.07 -14.57
N GLU A 12 4.42 1.20 -13.32
CA GLU A 12 4.45 2.49 -12.62
C GLU A 12 5.42 3.45 -13.35
N GLN A 13 4.88 4.57 -13.83
CA GLN A 13 5.60 5.55 -14.66
C GLN A 13 6.26 6.64 -13.83
N THR A 14 5.76 6.89 -12.63
CA THR A 14 6.24 7.91 -11.71
C THR A 14 6.56 7.30 -10.34
N PRO A 15 7.55 6.38 -10.27
CA PRO A 15 7.87 5.67 -9.04
C PRO A 15 8.13 6.60 -7.86
N LEU A 16 7.56 6.26 -6.72
CA LEU A 16 7.96 6.79 -5.42
C LEU A 16 9.46 6.52 -5.18
N GLU A 17 10.06 7.31 -4.29
CA GLU A 17 11.39 7.03 -3.72
C GLU A 17 11.28 6.64 -2.24
N PRO A 18 10.86 5.40 -1.92
CA PRO A 18 10.52 5.03 -0.56
C PRO A 18 11.69 5.22 0.40
N PHE A 19 11.38 5.76 1.57
CA PHE A 19 12.37 6.01 2.61
C PHE A 19 11.83 5.65 3.98
N VAL A 20 12.74 5.53 4.93
CA VAL A 20 12.44 5.35 6.35
C VAL A 20 13.21 6.38 7.17
N LEU A 21 12.79 6.59 8.42
CA LEU A 21 13.50 7.42 9.37
C LEU A 21 14.34 6.55 10.30
N GLU A 22 15.65 6.59 10.15
CA GLU A 22 16.59 5.90 11.02
C GLU A 22 17.31 6.91 11.92
N LYS A 23 17.11 6.81 13.23
CA LYS A 23 17.71 7.73 14.22
C LYS A 23 17.49 9.22 13.86
N GLY A 24 16.34 9.54 13.27
CA GLY A 24 15.95 10.89 12.86
C GLY A 24 16.47 11.33 11.48
N ALA A 25 17.22 10.48 10.76
CA ALA A 25 17.69 10.77 9.40
C ALA A 25 16.86 10.03 8.36
N ARG A 26 16.61 10.67 7.22
CA ARG A 26 15.98 10.04 6.04
C ARG A 26 16.97 9.06 5.40
N VAL A 27 16.55 7.80 5.25
CA VAL A 27 17.30 6.75 4.57
C VAL A 27 16.43 6.19 3.45
N HIS A 28 16.83 6.41 2.19
CA HIS A 28 16.13 5.86 1.04
C HIS A 28 16.41 4.36 0.91
N LEU A 29 15.36 3.59 0.62
CA LEU A 29 15.46 2.16 0.40
C LEU A 29 15.85 1.89 -1.05
N PRO A 30 16.82 0.99 -1.31
CA PRO A 30 17.20 0.64 -2.67
C PRO A 30 16.03 -0.01 -3.42
N THR A 31 15.85 0.33 -4.69
CA THR A 31 14.74 -0.16 -5.52
C THR A 31 15.19 -1.13 -6.60
N VAL A 32 14.26 -1.99 -7.04
CA VAL A 32 14.37 -2.82 -8.25
C VAL A 32 13.09 -2.73 -9.06
N ARG A 33 13.19 -2.84 -10.38
CA ARG A 33 12.04 -2.86 -11.28
C ARG A 33 11.71 -4.30 -11.64
N ARG A 34 10.50 -4.76 -11.33
CA ARG A 34 9.98 -6.08 -11.70
C ARG A 34 8.48 -6.00 -11.87
N LYS A 35 7.91 -6.83 -12.74
CA LYS A 35 6.45 -6.93 -12.84
C LYS A 35 5.90 -7.60 -11.58
N LEU A 36 4.94 -6.95 -10.93
CA LEU A 36 4.15 -7.48 -9.83
C LEU A 36 2.82 -8.02 -10.36
N GLU A 37 2.31 -9.07 -9.73
CA GLU A 37 0.98 -9.60 -10.06
C GLU A 37 -0.13 -8.65 -9.60
N VAL A 38 0.06 -8.01 -8.43
CA VAL A 38 -0.86 -7.01 -7.86
C VAL A 38 -0.09 -5.88 -7.19
N GLY A 39 -0.58 -4.65 -7.32
CA GLY A 39 -0.02 -3.45 -6.71
C GLY A 39 1.18 -2.87 -7.47
N ASP A 40 1.66 -1.73 -6.98
CA ASP A 40 2.77 -0.96 -7.53
C ASP A 40 4.09 -1.18 -6.78
N TYR A 41 4.01 -1.58 -5.50
CA TYR A 41 5.18 -1.78 -4.65
C TYR A 41 5.12 -3.11 -3.88
N GLY A 42 6.28 -3.72 -3.68
CA GLY A 42 6.43 -4.96 -2.91
C GLY A 42 7.81 -5.09 -2.26
N LEU A 43 7.99 -6.14 -1.46
CA LEU A 43 9.27 -6.47 -0.84
C LEU A 43 10.05 -7.46 -1.72
N ASP A 44 11.33 -7.21 -1.98
CA ASP A 44 12.10 -8.15 -2.81
C ASP A 44 12.21 -9.54 -2.16
N GLY A 45 12.04 -10.59 -2.98
CA GLY A 45 11.88 -11.98 -2.54
C GLY A 45 10.55 -12.33 -1.86
N HIS A 46 9.68 -11.35 -1.58
CA HIS A 46 8.45 -11.49 -0.80
C HIS A 46 7.35 -10.52 -1.27
N ASP A 47 7.23 -10.33 -2.59
CA ASP A 47 6.40 -9.29 -3.19
C ASP A 47 4.90 -9.60 -3.12
N GLU A 48 4.55 -10.82 -2.75
CA GLU A 48 3.18 -11.25 -2.56
C GLU A 48 2.67 -11.12 -1.12
N LEU A 49 3.45 -10.63 -0.15
CA LEU A 49 2.99 -10.53 1.25
C LEU A 49 1.99 -9.38 1.50
N VAL A 50 2.15 -8.29 0.76
CA VAL A 50 1.36 -7.06 0.91
C VAL A 50 1.05 -6.49 -0.46
N MET A 51 -0.17 -5.98 -0.64
CA MET A 51 -0.51 -5.16 -1.79
C MET A 51 -0.35 -3.68 -1.41
N LEU A 52 0.48 -2.96 -2.16
CA LEU A 52 0.65 -1.50 -2.06
C LEU A 52 0.33 -0.89 -3.43
N GLU A 53 -0.85 -0.33 -3.58
CA GLU A 53 -1.29 0.39 -4.78
C GLU A 53 -1.15 1.89 -4.54
N ARG A 54 -0.51 2.64 -5.42
CA ARG A 54 -0.35 4.09 -5.31
C ARG A 54 -1.32 4.79 -6.24
N LYS A 55 -1.95 5.88 -5.77
CA LYS A 55 -2.79 6.74 -6.61
C LYS A 55 -2.51 8.22 -6.33
N SER A 56 -2.35 9.01 -7.38
CA SER A 56 -2.53 10.47 -7.27
C SER A 56 -4.02 10.79 -7.05
N ILE A 57 -4.35 12.02 -6.63
CA ILE A 57 -5.75 12.46 -6.52
C ILE A 57 -6.50 12.31 -7.87
N ALA A 58 -5.85 12.64 -8.98
CA ALA A 58 -6.44 12.51 -10.31
C ALA A 58 -6.69 11.04 -10.69
N ASP A 59 -5.73 10.16 -10.43
CA ASP A 59 -5.86 8.72 -10.70
C ASP A 59 -6.91 8.07 -9.80
N PHE A 60 -6.97 8.51 -8.53
CA PHE A 60 -7.98 8.07 -7.59
C PHE A 60 -9.39 8.48 -8.06
N TRP A 61 -9.59 9.74 -8.43
CA TRP A 61 -10.86 10.21 -9.02
C TRP A 61 -11.26 9.39 -10.23
N SER A 62 -10.34 9.18 -11.17
CA SER A 62 -10.57 8.35 -12.36
C SER A 62 -10.95 6.92 -11.98
N THR A 63 -10.27 6.34 -10.99
CA THR A 63 -10.52 4.98 -10.48
C THR A 63 -11.95 4.84 -9.95
N ILE A 64 -12.42 5.76 -9.12
CA ILE A 64 -13.74 5.64 -8.48
C ILE A 64 -14.91 6.04 -9.38
N THR A 65 -14.63 6.72 -10.51
CA THR A 65 -15.67 7.19 -11.45
C THR A 65 -15.77 6.32 -12.70
N HIS A 66 -14.66 6.05 -13.39
CA HIS A 66 -14.63 5.36 -14.68
C HIS A 66 -13.87 4.02 -14.61
N GLY A 67 -12.82 3.95 -13.79
CA GLY A 67 -11.92 2.79 -13.68
C GLY A 67 -12.35 1.73 -12.67
N ARG A 68 -13.56 1.84 -12.10
CA ARG A 68 -13.93 1.12 -10.88
C ARG A 68 -13.92 -0.39 -11.07
N ASP A 69 -14.51 -0.88 -12.15
CA ASP A 69 -14.62 -2.33 -12.38
C ASP A 69 -13.25 -2.98 -12.54
N ARG A 70 -12.33 -2.30 -13.25
CA ARG A 70 -10.95 -2.76 -13.39
C ARG A 70 -10.24 -2.80 -12.03
N PHE A 71 -10.41 -1.75 -11.23
CA PHE A 71 -9.79 -1.67 -9.92
C PHE A 71 -10.33 -2.73 -8.95
N CYS A 72 -11.65 -2.95 -8.94
CA CYS A 72 -12.29 -4.04 -8.20
C CYS A 72 -11.74 -5.41 -8.63
N ALA A 73 -11.49 -5.63 -9.93
CA ALA A 73 -10.89 -6.87 -10.41
C ALA A 73 -9.45 -7.07 -9.91
N GLU A 74 -8.67 -6.00 -9.80
CA GLU A 74 -7.31 -6.05 -9.22
C GLU A 74 -7.35 -6.34 -7.72
N LEU A 75 -8.23 -5.68 -6.96
CA LEU A 75 -8.47 -5.99 -5.54
C LEU A 75 -8.94 -7.44 -5.33
N LEU A 76 -9.85 -7.92 -6.18
CA LEU A 76 -10.35 -9.29 -6.11
C LEU A 76 -9.24 -10.32 -6.30
N ARG A 77 -8.27 -10.08 -7.20
CA ARG A 77 -7.11 -10.98 -7.34
C ARG A 77 -6.32 -11.09 -6.03
N ALA A 78 -6.11 -9.99 -5.32
CA ALA A 78 -5.42 -10.01 -4.02
C ALA A 78 -6.24 -10.74 -2.95
N VAL A 79 -7.57 -10.60 -2.97
CA VAL A 79 -8.49 -11.29 -2.06
C VAL A 79 -8.46 -12.80 -2.32
N GLU A 80 -8.59 -13.22 -3.58
CA GLU A 80 -8.59 -14.63 -3.94
C GLU A 80 -7.24 -15.30 -3.68
N ALA A 81 -6.13 -14.62 -3.96
CA ALA A 81 -4.80 -15.10 -3.61
C ALA A 81 -4.63 -15.31 -2.09
N HIS A 82 -5.14 -14.40 -1.27
CA HIS A 82 -5.12 -14.54 0.19
C HIS A 82 -6.03 -15.67 0.71
N LYS A 83 -7.21 -15.85 0.09
CA LYS A 83 -8.10 -16.98 0.43
C LYS A 83 -7.43 -18.32 0.14
N ALA A 84 -6.65 -18.39 -0.94
CA ALA A 84 -5.91 -19.60 -1.30
C ALA A 84 -4.67 -19.82 -0.39
N ASP A 85 -4.00 -18.73 0.00
CA ASP A 85 -2.83 -18.75 0.87
C ASP A 85 -2.86 -17.52 1.81
N PRO A 86 -3.17 -17.70 3.12
CA PRO A 86 -3.29 -16.59 4.06
C PRO A 86 -2.02 -15.75 4.24
N SER A 87 -0.85 -16.23 3.79
CA SER A 87 0.38 -15.43 3.78
C SER A 87 0.39 -14.35 2.69
N LYS A 88 -0.35 -14.58 1.59
CA LYS A 88 -0.37 -13.69 0.43
C LYS A 88 -1.34 -12.54 0.63
N TYR A 89 -0.89 -11.33 0.32
CA TYR A 89 -1.63 -10.07 0.39
C TYR A 89 -2.43 -9.95 1.69
N ALA A 90 -1.84 -10.41 2.79
CA ALA A 90 -2.44 -10.42 4.12
C ALA A 90 -2.72 -9.00 4.63
N ARG A 91 -2.09 -8.00 4.00
CA ARG A 91 -2.44 -6.58 4.09
C ARG A 91 -2.58 -6.00 2.69
N ARG A 92 -3.49 -5.04 2.53
CA ARG A 92 -3.74 -4.35 1.27
C ARG A 92 -3.94 -2.87 1.56
N TYR A 93 -3.20 -2.03 0.85
CA TYR A 93 -3.24 -0.60 0.99
C TYR A 93 -3.39 0.08 -0.37
N VAL A 94 -4.27 1.07 -0.42
CA VAL A 94 -4.32 2.07 -1.49
C VAL A 94 -3.77 3.36 -0.91
N VAL A 95 -2.57 3.74 -1.31
CA VAL A 95 -1.84 4.90 -0.84
C VAL A 95 -2.15 6.07 -1.76
N ILE A 96 -2.89 7.05 -1.26
CA ILE A 96 -3.35 8.21 -2.02
C ILE A 96 -2.46 9.40 -1.70
N GLU A 97 -1.82 9.98 -2.72
CA GLU A 97 -1.01 11.20 -2.60
C GLU A 97 -1.91 12.43 -2.45
N GLY A 98 -2.48 12.62 -1.26
CA GLY A 98 -3.31 13.76 -0.88
C GLY A 98 -4.45 13.35 0.03
N GLY A 99 -5.30 14.32 0.38
CA GLY A 99 -6.44 14.16 1.27
C GLY A 99 -7.78 14.49 0.61
N TRP A 100 -8.82 14.49 1.44
CA TRP A 100 -10.19 14.83 1.02
C TRP A 100 -10.31 16.26 0.49
N ASN A 101 -9.55 17.20 1.05
CA ASN A 101 -9.53 18.59 0.58
C ASN A 101 -8.93 18.69 -0.84
N ASP A 102 -7.86 17.96 -1.11
CA ASP A 102 -7.26 17.93 -2.46
C ASP A 102 -8.23 17.34 -3.49
N LEU A 103 -8.97 16.30 -3.09
CA LEU A 103 -10.01 15.70 -3.93
C LEU A 103 -11.16 16.69 -4.21
N ASP A 104 -11.65 17.40 -3.20
CA ASP A 104 -12.71 18.40 -3.36
C ASP A 104 -12.28 19.53 -4.28
N MET A 105 -11.07 20.05 -4.06
CA MET A 105 -10.47 21.07 -4.93
C MET A 105 -10.28 20.55 -6.36
N TYR A 106 -9.85 19.31 -6.54
CA TYR A 106 -9.75 18.69 -7.85
C TYR A 106 -11.12 18.62 -8.54
N MET A 107 -12.18 18.22 -7.84
CA MET A 107 -13.53 18.16 -8.40
C MET A 107 -14.06 19.54 -8.78
N ILE A 108 -13.93 20.53 -7.88
CA ILE A 108 -14.38 21.91 -8.11
C ILE A 108 -13.69 22.51 -9.34
N THR A 109 -12.36 22.38 -9.42
CA THR A 109 -11.57 22.95 -10.53
C THR A 109 -11.88 22.30 -11.88
N ARG A 110 -12.43 21.07 -11.87
CA ARG A 110 -12.87 20.33 -13.06
C ARG A 110 -14.37 20.43 -13.33
N GLY A 111 -15.12 21.18 -12.52
CA GLY A 111 -16.57 21.35 -12.68
C GLY A 111 -17.39 20.09 -12.36
N HIS A 112 -16.85 19.19 -11.52
CA HIS A 112 -17.55 17.99 -11.08
C HIS A 112 -18.44 18.29 -9.86
N GLY A 113 -19.72 17.93 -9.94
CA GLY A 113 -20.72 18.19 -8.88
C GLY A 113 -21.05 16.98 -8.01
N VAL A 114 -20.10 16.06 -7.77
CA VAL A 114 -20.35 14.85 -6.97
C VAL A 114 -20.12 15.16 -5.49
N PRO A 115 -21.10 14.93 -4.58
CA PRO A 115 -20.89 15.15 -3.16
C PRO A 115 -19.81 14.24 -2.57
N LEU A 116 -18.90 14.79 -1.74
CA LEU A 116 -17.84 14.02 -1.07
C LEU A 116 -18.39 12.84 -0.26
N SER A 117 -19.58 12.96 0.34
CA SER A 117 -20.23 11.88 1.08
C SER A 117 -20.49 10.64 0.23
N ARG A 118 -20.81 10.82 -1.07
CA ARG A 118 -21.00 9.71 -2.01
C ARG A 118 -19.68 9.02 -2.33
N ILE A 119 -18.61 9.80 -2.45
CA ILE A 119 -17.26 9.25 -2.65
C ILE A 119 -16.83 8.46 -1.42
N ASN A 120 -17.02 9.02 -0.22
CA ASN A 120 -16.71 8.35 1.03
C ASN A 120 -17.49 7.04 1.21
N ALA A 121 -18.77 7.00 0.86
CA ALA A 121 -19.55 5.77 0.87
C ALA A 121 -18.95 4.70 -0.06
N ASN A 122 -18.46 5.09 -1.25
CA ASN A 122 -17.83 4.16 -2.19
C ASN A 122 -16.48 3.63 -1.65
N VAL A 123 -15.63 4.51 -1.11
CA VAL A 123 -14.37 4.12 -0.46
C VAL A 123 -14.62 3.17 0.69
N THR A 124 -15.60 3.47 1.54
CA THR A 124 -15.99 2.65 2.68
C THR A 124 -16.47 1.27 2.24
N ALA A 125 -17.30 1.19 1.20
CA ALA A 125 -17.74 -0.07 0.64
C ALA A 125 -16.57 -0.90 0.13
N LEU A 126 -15.64 -0.29 -0.62
CA LEU A 126 -14.43 -0.99 -1.10
C LEU A 126 -13.58 -1.52 0.06
N SER A 127 -13.40 -0.73 1.12
CA SER A 127 -12.66 -1.17 2.31
C SER A 127 -13.28 -2.38 2.98
N ILE A 128 -14.61 -2.40 3.11
CA ILE A 128 -15.34 -3.51 3.74
C ILE A 128 -15.29 -4.75 2.85
N ASP A 129 -15.65 -4.61 1.57
CA ASP A 129 -15.86 -5.74 0.66
C ASP A 129 -14.55 -6.43 0.28
N TYR A 130 -13.45 -5.67 0.16
CA TYR A 130 -12.15 -6.19 -0.29
C TYR A 130 -11.09 -6.23 0.80
N HIS A 131 -11.43 -5.85 2.04
CA HIS A 131 -10.49 -5.76 3.16
C HIS A 131 -9.22 -4.98 2.79
N VAL A 132 -9.43 -3.74 2.33
CA VAL A 132 -8.38 -2.83 1.86
C VAL A 132 -8.43 -1.50 2.60
N ASP A 133 -7.27 -1.02 3.04
CA ASP A 133 -7.15 0.24 3.74
C ASP A 133 -6.78 1.36 2.75
N PHE A 134 -7.54 2.46 2.77
CA PHE A 134 -7.20 3.66 2.02
C PHE A 134 -6.41 4.62 2.91
N VAL A 135 -5.15 4.83 2.54
CA VAL A 135 -4.21 5.67 3.27
C VAL A 135 -4.13 7.00 2.57
N TRP A 136 -4.65 8.05 3.20
CA TRP A 136 -4.65 9.40 2.69
C TRP A 136 -3.42 10.14 3.18
N CYS A 137 -2.48 10.43 2.28
CA CYS A 137 -1.27 11.17 2.58
C CYS A 137 -1.53 12.67 2.51
N GLU A 138 -2.44 13.16 3.35
CA GLU A 138 -3.00 14.52 3.29
C GLU A 138 -1.97 15.61 3.60
N LYS A 139 -1.04 15.37 4.52
CA LYS A 139 -0.20 16.45 5.05
C LYS A 139 1.00 16.73 4.18
N TYR A 140 1.63 15.67 3.66
CA TYR A 140 2.84 15.79 2.86
C TYR A 140 2.75 15.13 1.48
N GLY A 141 1.55 14.69 1.07
CA GLY A 141 1.29 14.16 -0.27
C GLY A 141 2.22 13.02 -0.60
N ARG A 142 2.98 13.20 -1.69
CA ARG A 142 3.96 12.21 -2.17
C ARG A 142 4.98 11.80 -1.12
N GLU A 143 5.54 12.74 -0.36
CA GLU A 143 6.59 12.42 0.62
C GLU A 143 6.07 11.49 1.73
N GLU A 144 4.82 11.69 2.16
CA GLU A 144 4.18 10.83 3.15
C GLU A 144 3.85 9.45 2.56
N ALA A 145 3.51 9.37 1.27
CA ALA A 145 3.36 8.10 0.56
C ALA A 145 4.69 7.33 0.45
N GLU A 146 5.79 8.02 0.16
CA GLU A 146 7.15 7.45 0.11
C GLU A 146 7.55 6.86 1.47
N TRP A 147 7.31 7.63 2.55
CA TRP A 147 7.54 7.15 3.90
C TRP A 147 6.64 5.97 4.25
N PHE A 148 5.34 6.03 3.94
CA PHE A 148 4.39 4.97 4.30
C PHE A 148 4.76 3.65 3.63
N VAL A 149 5.03 3.68 2.31
CA VAL A 149 5.48 2.50 1.54
C VAL A 149 6.79 1.96 2.12
N GLY A 150 7.77 2.83 2.40
CA GLY A 150 9.05 2.42 2.98
C GLY A 150 8.89 1.78 4.36
N PHE A 151 8.07 2.39 5.21
CA PHE A 151 7.81 1.91 6.57
C PHE A 151 7.09 0.56 6.60
N VAL A 152 6.06 0.37 5.77
CA VAL A 152 5.36 -0.93 5.67
C VAL A 152 6.33 -2.03 5.29
N LEU A 153 7.13 -1.82 4.24
CA LEU A 153 8.06 -2.83 3.73
C LEU A 153 9.21 -3.10 4.71
N GLN A 154 9.75 -2.07 5.36
CA GLN A 154 10.70 -2.23 6.45
C GLN A 154 10.12 -3.07 7.58
N ARG A 155 8.88 -2.78 8.00
CA ARG A 155 8.24 -3.49 9.10
C ARG A 155 8.07 -4.98 8.80
N LEU A 156 7.66 -5.32 7.58
CA LEU A 156 7.57 -6.71 7.12
C LEU A 156 8.95 -7.38 7.12
N TRP A 157 9.97 -6.69 6.59
CA TRP A 157 11.33 -7.20 6.55
C TRP A 157 11.89 -7.47 7.96
N GLU A 158 11.70 -6.55 8.90
CA GLU A 158 12.09 -6.73 10.31
C GLU A 158 11.37 -7.91 10.94
N GLN A 159 10.07 -8.06 10.71
CA GLN A 159 9.29 -9.18 11.27
C GLN A 159 9.76 -10.55 10.75
N MET A 160 10.33 -10.60 9.54
CA MET A 160 10.88 -11.82 8.96
C MET A 160 12.33 -12.10 9.37
N ASN A 161 13.14 -11.05 9.59
CA ASN A 161 14.59 -11.17 9.71
C ASN A 161 15.14 -10.81 11.10
N ASP A 162 14.37 -10.14 11.96
CA ASP A 162 14.76 -9.81 13.33
C ASP A 162 14.04 -10.71 14.34
N ALA A 163 14.82 -11.59 14.99
CA ALA A 163 14.35 -12.49 16.03
C ALA A 163 13.65 -11.76 17.19
N LYS A 164 14.04 -10.51 17.50
CA LYS A 164 13.37 -9.70 18.53
C LYS A 164 11.99 -9.25 18.07
N ALA A 165 11.85 -8.85 16.80
CA ALA A 165 10.57 -8.43 16.23
C ALA A 165 9.59 -9.61 16.17
N ALA A 166 10.07 -10.79 15.75
CA ALA A 166 9.29 -12.02 15.75
C ALA A 166 8.86 -12.44 17.17
N LYS A 167 9.79 -12.43 18.14
CA LYS A 167 9.50 -12.74 19.55
C LYS A 167 8.43 -11.81 20.12
N LYS A 168 8.54 -10.49 19.88
CA LYS A 168 7.58 -9.50 20.37
C LYS A 168 6.19 -9.67 19.76
N ALA A 169 6.09 -10.13 18.51
CA ALA A 169 4.81 -10.46 17.89
C ALA A 169 4.20 -11.72 18.53
N ALA A 170 4.99 -12.76 18.73
CA ALA A 170 4.57 -13.99 19.40
C ALA A 170 4.10 -13.74 20.85
N GLU A 171 4.82 -12.91 21.62
CA GLU A 171 4.43 -12.51 22.99
C GLU A 171 3.08 -11.78 23.04
N ARG A 172 2.68 -11.14 21.94
CA ARG A 172 1.38 -10.47 21.80
C ARG A 172 0.28 -11.41 21.28
N GLY A 173 0.60 -12.68 21.02
CA GLY A 173 -0.32 -13.63 20.39
C GLY A 173 -0.67 -13.25 18.94
N LEU A 174 0.16 -12.44 18.28
CA LEU A 174 -0.06 -12.07 16.89
C LEU A 174 0.47 -13.17 15.99
N ASP A 175 -0.41 -13.73 15.16
CA ASP A 175 -0.01 -14.55 14.03
C ASP A 175 0.65 -13.64 12.97
N LEU A 176 1.85 -13.99 12.55
CA LEU A 176 2.55 -13.33 11.47
C LEU A 176 2.49 -14.26 10.27
N PRO A 177 1.59 -14.03 9.30
CA PRO A 177 1.41 -14.92 8.14
C PRO A 177 2.70 -15.11 7.32
N TRP A 178 3.63 -14.16 7.46
CA TRP A 178 4.95 -14.13 6.81
C TRP A 178 6.12 -14.45 7.75
N GLY A 179 5.88 -14.57 9.06
CA GLY A 179 6.93 -14.89 10.02
C GLY A 179 7.25 -16.37 9.96
N LYS A 180 8.51 -16.73 9.70
CA LYS A 180 8.97 -18.08 10.04
C LYS A 180 8.94 -18.17 11.56
N VAL A 181 8.03 -18.97 12.13
CA VAL A 181 8.18 -19.41 13.51
C VAL A 181 9.56 -20.08 13.57
N PRO A 182 10.50 -19.61 14.41
CA PRO A 182 11.77 -20.30 14.58
C PRO A 182 11.46 -21.75 14.96
N ALA A 183 12.10 -22.69 14.26
CA ALA A 183 12.05 -24.11 14.62
C ALA A 183 12.58 -24.32 16.05
#